data_AF-A0A3D4ALA0-F1
#
_entry.id   AF-A0A3D4ALA0-F1
#
_cell.length_a   1.000
_cell.length_b   1.000
_cell.length_c   1.000
_cell.angle_alpha   90.00
_cell.angle_beta   90.00
_cell.angle_gamma   90.00
#
_symmetry.space_group_name_H-M   'P 1'
#
loop_
_entity.id
_entity.type
_entity.pdbx_description
1 polymer ?
#
loop_
_entity_poly.entity_id
_entity_poly.type
_entity_poly.pdbx_seq_one_letter_code
_entity_poly.pdbx_strand_id
1 'polypeptide(L)'
;FTDPCWISVKTDGKEVFEGTVDSGKEMSWKGNDKVELIAGNAGAIELTWNGKSLGVLGSKGQVVERLMTKESDGAKADTAKSNKNAK
;
A
#
# COMPACT_ATOMS: atom_id res chain seq x y z
N PHE A 1 5.53 -9.20 -4.18
CA PHE A 1 4.48 -8.95 -5.19
C PHE A 1 4.26 -10.21 -6.01
N THR A 2 3.03 -10.71 -6.15
CA THR A 2 2.74 -11.97 -6.88
C THR A 2 2.29 -11.74 -8.32
N ASP A 3 1.71 -10.59 -8.63
CA ASP A 3 1.28 -10.12 -9.96
C ASP A 3 1.73 -8.64 -10.13
N PRO A 4 1.80 -8.11 -11.37
CA PRO A 4 2.05 -6.69 -11.60
C PRO A 4 1.03 -5.82 -10.87
N CYS A 5 1.52 -4.85 -10.11
CA CYS A 5 0.68 -3.96 -9.32
C CYS A 5 1.21 -2.53 -9.37
N TRP A 6 0.35 -1.59 -9.76
CA TRP A 6 0.61 -0.19 -9.52
C TRP A 6 0.51 0.12 -8.03
N ILE A 7 1.49 0.85 -7.51
CA ILE A 7 1.50 1.32 -6.13
C ILE A 7 1.91 2.79 -6.07
N SER A 8 1.43 3.48 -5.04
CA SER A 8 1.91 4.80 -4.65
C SER A 8 2.23 4.78 -3.16
N VAL A 9 3.42 5.22 -2.80
CA VAL A 9 3.92 5.23 -1.42
C VAL A 9 4.32 6.64 -1.04
N LYS A 10 3.76 7.11 0.06
CA LYS A 10 4.00 8.44 0.61
C LYS A 10 4.37 8.34 2.08
N THR A 11 5.54 8.85 2.44
CA THR A 11 6.03 8.87 3.82
C THR A 11 6.03 10.31 4.32
N ASP A 12 5.44 10.54 5.50
CA ASP A 12 5.44 11.86 6.14
C ASP A 12 4.86 12.96 5.22
N GLY A 13 3.90 12.58 4.37
CA GLY A 13 3.27 13.46 3.38
C GLY A 13 4.05 13.65 2.08
N LYS A 14 5.27 13.11 1.96
CA LYS A 14 6.08 13.14 0.73
C LYS A 14 5.96 11.83 -0.03
N GLU A 15 5.60 11.92 -1.30
CA GLU A 15 5.61 10.77 -2.18
C GLU A 15 7.06 10.31 -2.40
N VAL A 16 7.34 9.06 -2.05
CA VAL A 16 8.67 8.45 -2.17
C VAL A 16 8.74 7.48 -3.34
N PHE A 17 7.59 6.98 -3.78
CA PHE A 17 7.51 6.05 -4.90
C PHE A 17 6.12 6.10 -5.53
N GLU A 18 6.06 6.10 -6.84
CA GLU A 18 4.82 5.88 -7.59
C GLU A 18 5.17 5.12 -8.87
N GLY A 19 4.48 4.01 -9.10
CA GLY A 19 4.68 3.23 -10.32
C GLY A 19 4.20 1.79 -10.23
N THR A 20 4.29 1.10 -11.36
CA THR A 20 3.98 -0.34 -11.45
C THR A 20 5.19 -1.17 -11.07
N VAL A 21 4.98 -2.06 -10.10
CA VAL A 21 5.97 -3.04 -9.66
C VAL A 21 5.59 -4.39 -10.28
N ASP A 22 6.54 -5.00 -10.98
CA ASP A 22 6.39 -6.36 -11.51
C ASP A 22 6.28 -7.41 -10.41
N SER A 23 5.72 -8.57 -10.78
CA SER A 23 5.71 -9.74 -9.91
C SER A 23 7.11 -10.20 -9.55
N GLY A 24 7.26 -10.81 -8.38
CA GLY A 24 8.54 -11.27 -7.83
C GLY A 24 9.43 -10.18 -7.24
N LYS A 25 9.08 -8.89 -7.37
CA LYS A 25 9.79 -7.82 -6.66
C LYS A 25 9.31 -7.71 -5.22
N GLU A 26 10.17 -7.16 -4.38
CA GLU A 26 9.89 -6.78 -2.99
C GLU A 26 10.37 -5.36 -2.77
N MET A 27 9.57 -4.58 -2.05
CA MET A 27 9.85 -3.18 -1.77
C MET A 27 9.63 -2.91 -0.29
N SER A 28 10.50 -2.11 0.31
CA SER A 28 10.39 -1.73 1.72
C SER A 28 10.70 -0.25 1.88
N TRP A 29 9.81 0.44 2.58
CA TRP A 29 9.93 1.87 2.86
C TRP A 29 9.93 2.11 4.37
N LYS A 30 10.60 3.18 4.78
CA LYS A 30 10.63 3.63 6.17
C LYS A 30 10.03 5.04 6.24
N GLY A 31 8.97 5.23 7.03
CA GLY A 31 8.43 6.54 7.39
C GLY A 31 8.60 6.81 8.88
N ASN A 32 8.60 8.08 9.28
CA ASN A 32 8.85 8.48 10.67
C ASN A 32 7.55 8.63 11.47
N ASP A 33 6.56 9.31 10.89
CA ASP A 33 5.28 9.63 11.52
C ASP A 33 4.14 8.86 10.84
N LYS A 34 4.10 8.89 9.50
CA LYS A 34 3.05 8.22 8.72
C LYS A 34 3.56 7.66 7.39
N VAL A 35 2.96 6.55 6.97
CA VAL A 35 3.18 5.90 5.68
C VAL A 35 1.83 5.62 5.04
N GLU A 36 1.62 6.20 3.87
CA GLU A 36 0.46 6.02 3.01
C GLU A 36 0.87 5.09 1.87
N LEU A 37 0.22 3.93 1.74
CA LEU A 37 0.42 2.96 0.68
C LEU A 37 -0.89 2.78 -0.07
N ILE A 38 -0.87 3.05 -1.37
CA ILE A 38 -1.98 2.77 -2.28
C ILE A 38 -1.53 1.62 -3.18
N ALA A 39 -2.39 0.61 -3.33
CA ALA A 39 -2.16 -0.53 -4.19
C ALA A 39 -3.32 -0.69 -5.16
N GLY A 40 -3.06 -0.65 -6.47
CA GLY A 40 -4.08 -0.85 -7.51
C GLY A 40 -4.49 -2.31 -7.70
N ASN A 41 -3.65 -3.24 -7.27
CA ASN A 41 -3.91 -4.69 -7.25
C ASN A 41 -3.51 -5.25 -5.89
N ALA A 42 -4.29 -4.92 -4.87
CA ALA A 42 -4.02 -5.28 -3.48
C ALA A 42 -3.95 -6.80 -3.24
N GLY A 43 -4.62 -7.60 -4.07
CA GLY A 43 -4.52 -9.06 -4.06
C GLY A 43 -3.16 -9.62 -4.48
N ALA A 44 -2.32 -8.79 -5.10
CA ALA A 44 -0.97 -9.14 -5.51
C ALA A 44 0.11 -8.71 -4.50
N ILE A 45 -0.30 -8.06 -3.41
CA ILE A 45 0.60 -7.50 -2.41
C ILE A 45 0.34 -8.14 -1.06
N GLU A 46 1.40 -8.68 -0.47
CA GLU A 46 1.43 -9.06 0.93
C GLU A 46 2.10 -7.94 1.74
N LEU A 47 1.41 -7.50 2.80
CA LEU A 47 1.89 -6.42 3.66
C LEU A 47 2.50 -6.98 4.94
N THR A 48 3.68 -6.50 5.29
CA THR A 48 4.32 -6.77 6.58
C THR A 48 4.58 -5.46 7.28
N TRP A 49 4.05 -5.33 8.51
CA TRP A 49 4.20 -4.13 9.34
C TRP A 49 4.82 -4.51 10.69
N ASN A 50 5.90 -3.83 11.09
CA ASN A 50 6.62 -4.12 12.35
C ASN A 50 7.01 -5.60 12.54
N GLY A 51 7.37 -6.29 11.45
CA GLY A 51 7.71 -7.72 11.48
C GLY A 51 6.51 -8.66 11.58
N LYS A 52 5.28 -8.12 11.59
CA LYS A 52 4.03 -8.88 11.56
C LYS A 52 3.45 -8.85 10.14
N SER A 53 3.36 -10.03 9.54
CA SER A 53 2.66 -10.19 8.26
C SER A 53 1.17 -9.97 8.49
N LEU A 54 0.61 -8.95 7.85
CA LEU A 54 -0.83 -8.66 7.84
C LEU A 54 -1.56 -9.48 6.76
N GLY A 55 -0.79 -10.15 5.91
CA GLY A 55 -1.28 -10.96 4.80
C GLY A 55 -1.54 -10.12 3.55
N VAL A 56 -2.39 -10.65 2.68
CA VAL A 56 -2.74 -9.99 1.43
C VAL A 56 -3.52 -8.72 1.73
N LEU A 57 -3.13 -7.62 1.09
CA LEU A 57 -3.62 -6.28 1.40
C LEU A 57 -5.10 -6.11 1.01
N GLY A 58 -5.58 -6.88 0.03
CA GLY A 58 -6.97 -6.93 -0.42
C GLY A 58 -7.24 -8.04 -1.44
N SER A 59 -8.25 -7.85 -2.29
CA SER A 59 -8.61 -8.80 -3.36
C SER A 59 -7.86 -8.52 -4.66
N LYS A 60 -7.78 -9.51 -5.56
CA LYS A 60 -7.13 -9.36 -6.88
C LYS A 60 -7.82 -8.26 -7.69
N GLY A 61 -7.05 -7.29 -8.18
CA GLY A 61 -7.54 -6.12 -8.92
C GLY A 61 -8.27 -5.06 -8.07
N GLN A 62 -8.32 -5.24 -6.75
CA GLN A 62 -8.90 -4.25 -5.85
C GLN A 62 -7.89 -3.14 -5.57
N VAL A 63 -8.34 -1.89 -5.69
CA VAL A 63 -7.58 -0.74 -5.22
C VAL A 63 -7.78 -0.62 -3.71
N VAL A 64 -6.69 -0.61 -2.94
CA VAL A 64 -6.74 -0.43 -1.48
C VAL A 64 -5.73 0.63 -1.06
N GLU A 65 -6.17 1.51 -0.17
CA GLU A 65 -5.33 2.51 0.50
C GLU A 65 -5.11 2.09 1.95
N ARG A 66 -3.86 2.14 2.40
CA ARG A 66 -3.43 1.83 3.76
C ARG A 66 -2.63 2.99 4.31
N LEU A 67 -3.17 3.60 5.36
CA LEU A 67 -2.48 4.57 6.18
C LEU A 67 -1.94 3.87 7.43
N MET A 68 -0.63 3.92 7.61
CA MET A 68 0.07 3.37 8.76
C MET A 68 0.71 4.54 9.50
N THR A 69 0.31 4.78 10.74
CA THR A 69 0.87 5.83 11.58
C THR A 69 1.66 5.21 12.72
N LYS A 70 2.70 5.90 13.21
CA LYS A 70 3.54 5.40 14.30
C LYS A 70 2.77 5.08 15.58
N GLU A 71 1.63 5.74 15.80
CA GLU A 71 0.76 5.55 16.96
C GLU A 71 -0.23 4.37 16.82
N SER A 72 -0.32 3.72 15.65
CA SER A 72 -1.30 2.65 15.40
C SER A 72 -0.64 1.42 14.76
N ASP A 73 -1.00 0.22 15.22
CA ASP A 73 -0.42 -1.09 14.82
C ASP A 73 -0.83 -1.53 13.39
N GLY A 74 -0.79 -0.62 12.40
CA GLY A 74 -1.02 -0.92 10.99
C GLY A 74 -2.48 -1.22 10.61
N ALA A 75 -3.44 -1.02 11.53
CA ALA A 75 -4.81 -1.46 11.37
C ALA A 75 -5.83 -0.30 11.38
N LYS A 76 -5.68 0.71 10.52
CA LYS A 76 -6.81 1.56 10.09
C LYS A 76 -6.70 1.93 8.61
N ALA A 77 -7.53 1.29 7.80
CA ALA A 77 -7.94 1.84 6.51
C ALA A 77 -9.07 2.84 6.80
N ASP A 78 -8.72 4.07 7.17
CA ASP A 78 -9.70 5.14 7.25
C ASP A 78 -9.80 5.80 5.88
N THR A 79 -11.01 5.73 5.31
CA THR A 79 -11.51 6.46 4.15
C THR A 79 -11.35 5.79 2.78
N ALA A 80 -12.46 5.20 2.35
CA ALA A 80 -12.84 5.14 0.96
C ALA A 80 -12.69 6.53 0.30
N LYS A 81 -11.58 6.80 -0.38
CA LYS A 81 -11.52 7.89 -1.35
C LYS A 81 -11.87 7.34 -2.73
N SER A 82 -13.16 7.44 -3.01
CA SER A 82 -13.74 7.46 -4.35
C SER A 82 -12.88 8.29 -5.30
N ASN A 83 -12.27 7.66 -6.32
CA ASN A 83 -11.88 8.34 -7.56
C ASN A 83 -11.64 7.30 -8.66
N LYS A 84 -12.61 7.07 -9.55
CA LYS A 84 -12.65 7.64 -10.91
C LYS A 84 -11.29 7.59 -11.61
N ASN A 85 -11.00 6.48 -12.30
CA ASN A 85 -10.28 6.60 -13.55
C ASN A 85 -11.23 6.25 -14.69
N ALA A 86 -11.98 7.27 -15.11
CA ALA A 86 -12.59 7.32 -16.43
C ALA A 86 -11.58 8.00 -17.35
N LYS A 87 -11.09 7.27 -18.36
CA LYS A 87 -10.88 7.80 -19.71
C LYS A 87 -10.77 6.66 -20.71
#